data_AF-A0A1K1LES7-F1
#
_entry.id   AF-A0A1K1LES7-F1
#
_cell.length_a   1.000
_cell.length_b   1.000
_cell.length_c   1.000
_cell.angle_alpha   90.00
_cell.angle_beta   90.00
_cell.angle_gamma   90.00
#
_symmetry.space_group_name_H-M   'P 1'
#
loop_
_entity.id
_entity.type
_entity.pdbx_description
1 polymer ?
#
loop_
_entity_poly.entity_id
_entity_poly.type
_entity_poly.pdbx_seq_one_letter_code
_entity_poly.pdbx_strand_id
1 'polypeptide(L)'
;MTALPSLHDGGLSPRLSLLCLVFLLLLPACPASGADLDGTASNHHTVIRAGDSYSNVYGTTNYGDNALARYGTVVSNGGQAVQAFGGLGYGNSADAAYNSVVVHQGIISKNIYGGFADGYQTARSNSNTVVQSGGDISHIVGGNAESGRGRARADSNLVIINGGTTGTVIGGHGSGYLDGAARYNLVSISGGSVTSIVGGSATTTKGTADASFNAVLVNGGRVSGNIIGGLVYTSSTGQGSTARYNAITLVQGQIDGQVYGSAQTDSPGQLVSPLPAAGSGNSLNLLGWQGTLRRVAAFQYLNLALPNGMRSGDTLLTLGNEQEAGTCRAARCASWAPWGARACASGTGTR
;
A
#
# COMPACT_ATOMS: atom_id res chain seq x y z
N MET A 1 -43.07 -56.08 -27.65
CA MET A 1 -43.60 -56.01 -29.03
C MET A 1 -44.36 -54.70 -29.13
N THR A 2 -44.10 -53.70 -29.96
CA THR A 2 -43.26 -53.42 -31.15
C THR A 2 -43.74 -52.02 -31.57
N ALA A 3 -43.05 -51.09 -32.22
CA ALA A 3 -41.69 -50.92 -32.71
C ALA A 3 -41.62 -49.45 -33.19
N LEU A 4 -40.41 -48.90 -33.29
CA LEU A 4 -40.08 -47.77 -34.17
C LEU A 4 -40.34 -48.12 -35.65
N PRO A 5 -40.46 -47.09 -36.50
CA PRO A 5 -39.52 -46.95 -37.63
C PRO A 5 -38.98 -45.50 -37.69
N SER A 6 -37.67 -45.24 -37.60
CA SER A 6 -36.56 -45.43 -38.58
C SER A 6 -36.52 -44.40 -39.72
N LEU A 7 -35.39 -43.69 -39.72
CA LEU A 7 -34.79 -42.77 -40.69
C LEU A 7 -35.07 -43.02 -42.18
N HIS A 8 -35.08 -41.93 -42.94
CA HIS A 8 -34.42 -41.87 -44.25
C HIS A 8 -33.47 -40.67 -44.34
N ASP A 9 -32.26 -40.99 -44.80
CA ASP A 9 -31.13 -40.13 -45.13
C ASP A 9 -31.43 -39.10 -46.23
N GLY A 10 -30.70 -37.97 -46.20
CA GLY A 10 -30.69 -37.04 -47.32
C GLY A 10 -29.86 -35.76 -47.12
N GLY A 11 -28.53 -35.88 -47.11
CA GLY A 11 -27.66 -34.94 -47.86
C GLY A 11 -27.26 -33.61 -47.21
N LEU A 12 -25.99 -33.55 -46.79
CA LEU A 12 -25.23 -32.36 -46.44
C LEU A 12 -24.96 -31.40 -47.63
N SER A 13 -25.07 -30.11 -47.30
CA SER A 13 -24.44 -28.90 -47.89
C SER A 13 -25.03 -28.31 -49.18
N PRO A 14 -25.15 -26.97 -49.20
CA PRO A 14 -24.20 -26.22 -50.00
C PRO A 14 -23.40 -25.27 -49.12
N ARG A 15 -22.10 -25.53 -49.07
CA ARG A 15 -21.00 -24.57 -49.04
C ARG A 15 -21.41 -23.11 -48.76
N LEU A 16 -21.54 -22.74 -47.49
CA LEU A 16 -21.21 -21.37 -47.10
C LEU A 16 -19.74 -21.19 -47.46
N SER A 17 -19.47 -20.33 -48.44
CA SER A 17 -18.10 -20.09 -48.91
C SER A 17 -17.22 -19.67 -47.74
N LEU A 18 -15.97 -20.14 -47.74
CA LEU A 18 -14.93 -19.72 -46.79
C LEU A 18 -14.74 -18.18 -46.78
N LEU A 19 -15.21 -17.49 -47.82
CA LEU A 19 -15.25 -16.02 -47.93
C LEU A 19 -16.26 -15.37 -46.95
N CYS A 20 -17.38 -16.01 -46.63
CA CYS A 20 -18.36 -15.49 -45.65
C CYS A 20 -17.90 -15.70 -44.20
N LEU A 21 -17.08 -16.73 -43.93
CA LEU A 21 -16.53 -16.95 -42.59
C LEU A 21 -15.34 -16.02 -42.29
N VAL A 22 -14.60 -15.62 -43.33
CA VAL A 22 -13.45 -14.70 -43.21
C VAL A 22 -13.90 -13.24 -43.07
N PHE A 23 -15.05 -12.84 -43.64
CA PHE A 23 -15.57 -11.48 -43.47
C PHE A 23 -16.22 -11.21 -42.09
N LEU A 24 -16.65 -12.24 -41.35
CA LEU A 24 -17.09 -12.09 -39.96
C LEU A 24 -15.93 -11.95 -38.95
N LEU A 25 -14.70 -12.25 -39.36
CA LEU A 25 -13.48 -12.15 -38.53
C LEU A 25 -12.62 -10.90 -38.83
N LEU A 26 -13.06 -10.05 -39.77
CA LEU A 26 -12.34 -8.84 -40.22
C LEU A 26 -13.16 -7.55 -40.10
N LEU A 27 -14.32 -7.60 -39.42
CA LEU A 27 -14.97 -6.37 -38.98
C LEU A 27 -14.08 -5.73 -37.90
N PRO A 28 -13.71 -4.44 -38.01
CA PRO A 28 -13.21 -3.74 -36.84
C PRO A 28 -14.25 -3.93 -35.76
N ALA A 29 -13.85 -4.53 -34.63
CA ALA A 29 -14.72 -4.60 -33.47
C ALA A 29 -15.27 -3.19 -33.27
N CYS A 30 -16.58 -3.02 -33.46
CA CYS A 30 -17.24 -1.76 -33.16
C CYS A 30 -16.79 -1.39 -31.74
N PRO A 31 -16.21 -0.20 -31.51
CA PRO A 31 -15.95 0.22 -30.15
C PRO A 31 -17.29 0.14 -29.43
N ALA A 32 -17.34 -0.68 -28.39
CA ALA A 32 -18.55 -0.84 -27.59
C ALA A 32 -19.03 0.55 -27.17
N SER A 33 -20.28 0.86 -27.49
CA SER A 33 -20.87 2.16 -27.20
C SER A 33 -21.12 2.29 -25.70
N GLY A 34 -20.24 3.01 -24.98
CA GLY A 34 -20.53 3.88 -23.84
C GLY A 34 -21.43 3.42 -22.68
N ALA A 35 -21.73 2.12 -22.52
CA ALA A 35 -22.64 1.60 -21.49
C ALA A 35 -22.01 0.55 -20.55
N ASP A 36 -20.73 0.16 -20.76
CA ASP A 36 -19.92 -0.68 -19.85
C ASP A 36 -18.88 0.15 -19.05
N LEU A 37 -19.21 1.40 -18.74
CA LEU A 37 -18.30 2.44 -18.23
C LEU A 37 -17.96 2.36 -16.72
N ASP A 38 -18.17 1.22 -16.07
CA ASP A 38 -17.94 1.06 -14.62
C ASP A 38 -16.88 0.00 -14.27
N GLY A 39 -16.21 -0.60 -15.26
CA GLY A 39 -15.24 -1.65 -15.00
C GLY A 39 -15.85 -2.82 -14.22
N THR A 40 -17.07 -3.21 -14.56
CA THR A 40 -17.74 -4.37 -13.97
C THR A 40 -16.85 -5.60 -14.06
N ALA A 41 -16.64 -6.21 -12.90
CA ALA A 41 -15.90 -7.44 -12.78
C ALA A 41 -16.65 -8.58 -13.47
N SER A 42 -16.02 -9.19 -14.48
CA SER A 42 -16.41 -10.51 -14.93
C SER A 42 -15.78 -11.52 -13.98
N ASN A 43 -16.60 -12.29 -13.25
CA ASN A 43 -16.09 -13.31 -12.31
C ASN A 43 -15.05 -12.77 -11.32
N HIS A 44 -15.33 -11.61 -10.72
CA HIS A 44 -14.43 -10.93 -9.78
C HIS A 44 -13.11 -10.45 -10.41
N HIS A 45 -13.07 -10.23 -11.73
CA HIS A 45 -11.89 -9.78 -12.44
C HIS A 45 -12.20 -8.67 -13.46
N THR A 46 -11.45 -7.57 -13.37
CA THR A 46 -11.59 -6.39 -14.25
C THR A 46 -10.25 -6.01 -14.85
N VAL A 47 -10.26 -5.59 -16.12
CA VAL A 47 -9.06 -5.11 -16.82
C VAL A 47 -9.30 -3.70 -17.38
N ILE A 48 -8.42 -2.75 -17.03
CA ILE A 48 -8.32 -1.43 -17.65
C ILE A 48 -7.30 -1.52 -18.80
N ARG A 49 -7.71 -1.21 -20.02
CA ARG A 49 -6.89 -1.27 -21.24
C ARG A 49 -6.49 0.12 -21.70
N ALA A 50 -5.48 0.17 -22.56
CA ALA A 50 -5.08 1.40 -23.24
C ALA A 50 -6.25 2.00 -24.03
N GLY A 51 -6.54 3.29 -23.80
CA GLY A 51 -7.68 3.99 -24.38
C GLY A 51 -8.92 4.02 -23.49
N ASP A 52 -9.00 3.15 -22.47
CA ASP A 52 -10.12 3.15 -21.53
C ASP A 52 -10.06 4.36 -20.60
N SER A 53 -11.23 4.84 -20.17
CA SER A 53 -11.37 5.90 -19.17
C SER A 53 -12.55 5.58 -18.26
N TYR A 54 -12.28 5.39 -16.98
CA TYR A 54 -13.28 5.05 -15.98
C TYR A 54 -13.32 6.07 -14.84
N SER A 55 -14.47 6.20 -14.18
CA SER A 55 -14.51 6.89 -12.89
C SER A 55 -13.95 5.95 -11.81
N ASN A 56 -14.72 4.93 -11.45
CA ASN A 56 -14.31 3.91 -10.50
C ASN A 56 -14.26 2.55 -11.18
N VAL A 57 -13.31 1.72 -10.76
CA VAL A 57 -13.13 0.36 -11.26
C VAL A 57 -13.14 -0.60 -10.08
N TYR A 58 -13.91 -1.68 -10.17
CA TYR A 58 -14.10 -2.61 -9.06
C TYR A 58 -13.79 -4.03 -9.49
N GLY A 59 -12.91 -4.72 -8.75
CA GLY A 59 -12.69 -6.15 -8.91
C GLY A 59 -13.82 -6.98 -8.31
N THR A 60 -14.47 -6.50 -7.24
CA THR A 60 -15.73 -7.04 -6.74
C THR A 60 -16.43 -5.98 -5.88
N THR A 61 -17.76 -6.00 -5.81
CA THR A 61 -18.53 -5.14 -4.91
C THR A 61 -19.57 -5.95 -4.15
N ASN A 62 -19.86 -5.57 -2.92
CA ASN A 62 -20.95 -6.16 -2.15
C ASN A 62 -21.60 -5.07 -1.27
N TYR A 63 -22.92 -4.99 -1.31
CA TYR A 63 -23.73 -4.06 -0.55
C TYR A 63 -24.74 -4.84 0.29
N GLY A 64 -24.86 -4.49 1.57
CA GLY A 64 -25.86 -5.09 2.46
C GLY A 64 -25.38 -5.21 3.90
N ASP A 65 -26.21 -5.78 4.78
CA ASP A 65 -25.91 -5.84 6.22
C ASP A 65 -24.61 -6.58 6.54
N ASN A 66 -24.26 -7.58 5.73
CA ASN A 66 -23.00 -8.31 5.78
C ASN A 66 -22.33 -8.31 4.40
N ALA A 67 -21.65 -7.21 4.09
CA ALA A 67 -21.01 -6.99 2.80
C ALA A 67 -19.66 -7.70 2.72
N LEU A 68 -19.63 -8.86 2.07
CA LEU A 68 -18.41 -9.65 1.83
C LEU A 68 -17.89 -9.40 0.41
N ALA A 69 -16.85 -8.58 0.28
CA ALA A 69 -16.20 -8.26 -0.99
C ALA A 69 -14.82 -8.93 -1.03
N ARG A 70 -14.78 -10.17 -1.52
CA ARG A 70 -13.58 -11.01 -1.47
C ARG A 70 -13.16 -11.54 -2.83
N TYR A 71 -11.85 -11.73 -3.00
CA TYR A 71 -11.24 -12.32 -4.19
C TYR A 71 -11.45 -11.52 -5.49
N GLY A 72 -11.72 -10.23 -5.39
CA GLY A 72 -11.77 -9.30 -6.51
C GLY A 72 -10.39 -8.93 -7.01
N THR A 73 -10.26 -8.77 -8.33
CA THR A 73 -9.01 -8.45 -9.00
C THR A 73 -9.21 -7.33 -10.02
N VAL A 74 -8.36 -6.31 -9.96
CA VAL A 74 -8.26 -5.27 -11.00
C VAL A 74 -6.86 -5.31 -11.62
N VAL A 75 -6.79 -5.33 -12.95
CA VAL A 75 -5.52 -5.26 -13.70
C VAL A 75 -5.53 -4.03 -14.59
N SER A 76 -4.58 -3.12 -14.41
CA SER A 76 -4.38 -1.94 -15.26
C SER A 76 -3.22 -2.17 -16.23
N ASN A 77 -3.56 -2.40 -17.49
CA ASN A 77 -2.62 -2.54 -18.61
C ASN A 77 -2.48 -1.26 -19.44
N GLY A 78 -3.05 -0.15 -18.96
CA GLY A 78 -3.10 1.14 -19.65
C GLY A 78 -4.37 1.90 -19.28
N GLY A 79 -4.65 2.98 -20.00
CA GLY A 79 -5.88 3.77 -19.81
C GLY A 79 -5.85 4.65 -18.56
N GLN A 80 -7.03 5.10 -18.14
CA GLN A 80 -7.21 6.01 -17.03
C GLN A 80 -8.36 5.56 -16.13
N ALA A 81 -8.19 5.68 -14.82
CA ALA A 81 -9.31 5.69 -13.89
C ALA A 81 -9.14 6.75 -12.80
N VAL A 82 -10.22 7.16 -12.17
CA VAL A 82 -10.13 8.01 -10.97
C VAL A 82 -9.74 7.15 -9.78
N GLN A 83 -10.46 6.05 -9.55
CA GLN A 83 -10.20 5.12 -8.46
C GLN A 83 -10.27 3.66 -8.91
N ALA A 84 -9.50 2.81 -8.24
CA ALA A 84 -9.56 1.36 -8.43
C ALA A 84 -9.67 0.65 -7.09
N PHE A 85 -10.53 -0.36 -7.01
CA PHE A 85 -10.81 -1.13 -5.82
C PHE A 85 -10.66 -2.61 -6.15
N GLY A 86 -9.74 -3.32 -5.50
CA GLY A 86 -9.70 -4.77 -5.62
C GLY A 86 -11.02 -5.38 -5.14
N GLY A 87 -11.57 -4.88 -4.04
CA GLY A 87 -12.93 -5.15 -3.60
C GLY A 87 -13.54 -4.00 -2.79
N LEU A 88 -14.84 -3.77 -2.91
CA LEU A 88 -15.60 -2.79 -2.11
C LEU A 88 -16.74 -3.49 -1.36
N GLY A 89 -16.67 -3.50 -0.03
CA GLY A 89 -17.77 -3.90 0.85
C GLY A 89 -18.39 -2.67 1.51
N TYR A 90 -19.70 -2.51 1.41
CA TYR A 90 -20.43 -1.40 2.03
C TYR A 90 -21.67 -1.90 2.77
N GLY A 91 -21.77 -1.63 4.08
CA GLY A 91 -22.81 -2.27 4.87
C GLY A 91 -22.84 -1.96 6.36
N ASN A 92 -23.64 -2.71 7.11
CA ASN A 92 -23.61 -2.66 8.57
C ASN A 92 -22.33 -3.33 9.12
N SER A 93 -21.96 -4.48 8.55
CA SER A 93 -20.65 -5.10 8.65
C SER A 93 -20.06 -5.22 7.24
N ALA A 94 -18.83 -4.77 7.06
CA ALA A 94 -18.13 -4.84 5.78
C ALA A 94 -16.79 -5.58 5.93
N ASP A 95 -16.53 -6.49 5.00
CA ASP A 95 -15.29 -7.23 4.91
C ASP A 95 -14.77 -7.26 3.47
N ALA A 96 -13.64 -6.59 3.24
CA ALA A 96 -12.94 -6.53 1.97
C ALA A 96 -11.61 -7.29 2.07
N ALA A 97 -11.60 -8.56 1.68
CA ALA A 97 -10.45 -9.43 1.94
C ALA A 97 -9.96 -10.22 0.72
N TYR A 98 -8.66 -10.49 0.68
CA TYR A 98 -8.02 -11.31 -0.36
C TYR A 98 -8.21 -10.76 -1.78
N ASN A 99 -8.38 -9.45 -1.91
CA ASN A 99 -8.50 -8.79 -3.20
C ASN A 99 -7.12 -8.36 -3.72
N SER A 100 -7.03 -8.09 -5.02
CA SER A 100 -5.81 -7.63 -5.64
C SER A 100 -5.99 -6.50 -6.64
N VAL A 101 -5.01 -5.61 -6.72
CA VAL A 101 -4.89 -4.61 -7.79
C VAL A 101 -3.49 -4.69 -8.37
N VAL A 102 -3.38 -4.90 -9.67
CA VAL A 102 -2.10 -5.00 -10.40
C VAL A 102 -2.04 -3.88 -11.43
N VAL A 103 -1.00 -3.06 -11.38
CA VAL A 103 -0.79 -1.95 -12.31
C VAL A 103 0.52 -2.16 -13.06
N HIS A 104 0.37 -2.34 -14.37
CA HIS A 104 1.49 -2.39 -15.32
C HIS A 104 1.72 -1.02 -15.95
N GLN A 105 0.64 -0.37 -16.39
CA GLN A 105 0.66 0.95 -17.05
C GLN A 105 -0.67 1.68 -16.80
N GLY A 106 -0.75 2.94 -17.22
CA GLY A 106 -1.95 3.78 -17.11
C GLY A 106 -1.84 4.83 -16.01
N ILE A 107 -2.95 5.53 -15.78
CA ILE A 107 -3.06 6.61 -14.78
C ILE A 107 -4.22 6.31 -13.84
N ILE A 108 -3.96 6.33 -12.53
CA ILE A 108 -5.00 6.33 -11.50
C ILE A 108 -4.91 7.65 -10.73
N SER A 109 -5.80 8.59 -11.07
CA SER A 109 -5.64 10.00 -10.67
C SER A 109 -5.96 10.27 -9.20
N LYS A 110 -6.60 9.33 -8.50
CA LYS A 110 -6.88 9.44 -7.06
C LYS A 110 -6.36 8.24 -6.28
N ASN A 111 -7.19 7.25 -5.96
CA ASN A 111 -6.83 6.20 -5.00
C ASN A 111 -6.94 4.81 -5.60
N ILE A 112 -5.92 3.99 -5.35
CA ILE A 112 -6.04 2.53 -5.38
C ILE A 112 -6.32 2.04 -3.96
N TYR A 113 -7.30 1.15 -3.85
CA TYR A 113 -7.56 0.37 -2.65
C TYR A 113 -7.40 -1.11 -2.97
N GLY A 114 -6.50 -1.81 -2.29
CA GLY A 114 -6.45 -3.27 -2.40
C GLY A 114 -7.78 -3.88 -1.96
N GLY A 115 -8.35 -3.39 -0.86
CA GLY A 115 -9.75 -3.61 -0.48
C GLY A 115 -10.29 -2.43 0.32
N PHE A 116 -11.56 -2.08 0.12
CA PHE A 116 -12.26 -1.00 0.83
C PHE A 116 -13.46 -1.57 1.57
N ALA A 117 -13.46 -1.49 2.89
CA ALA A 117 -14.58 -1.89 3.74
C ALA A 117 -15.16 -0.66 4.43
N ASP A 118 -16.40 -0.34 4.13
CA ASP A 118 -17.18 0.72 4.77
C ASP A 118 -18.31 0.09 5.59
N GLY A 119 -18.11 0.04 6.90
CA GLY A 119 -19.01 -0.62 7.83
C GLY A 119 -19.66 0.36 8.78
N TYR A 120 -20.96 0.26 9.06
CA TYR A 120 -21.53 1.09 10.12
C TYR A 120 -21.05 0.63 11.52
N GLN A 121 -21.05 -0.67 11.79
CA GLN A 121 -20.65 -1.27 13.08
C GLN A 121 -19.25 -1.86 13.05
N THR A 122 -18.87 -2.51 11.94
CA THR A 122 -17.56 -3.15 11.83
C THR A 122 -17.08 -3.10 10.40
N ALA A 123 -15.80 -2.75 10.23
CA ALA A 123 -15.12 -2.82 8.94
C ALA A 123 -13.81 -3.58 9.07
N ARG A 124 -13.57 -4.46 8.11
CA ARG A 124 -12.33 -5.22 8.00
C ARG A 124 -11.82 -5.17 6.56
N SER A 125 -10.57 -4.78 6.37
CA SER A 125 -9.90 -4.84 5.09
C SER A 125 -8.57 -5.56 5.27
N ASN A 126 -8.52 -6.85 4.92
CA ASN A 126 -7.35 -7.67 5.26
C ASN A 126 -6.85 -8.53 4.12
N SER A 127 -5.53 -8.77 4.15
CA SER A 127 -4.89 -9.71 3.21
C SER A 127 -5.08 -9.31 1.74
N ASN A 128 -5.25 -8.02 1.46
CA ASN A 128 -5.31 -7.50 0.11
C ASN A 128 -3.91 -7.20 -0.42
N THR A 129 -3.73 -7.28 -1.74
CA THR A 129 -2.43 -7.06 -2.39
C THR A 129 -2.52 -6.00 -3.47
N VAL A 130 -1.63 -5.01 -3.44
CA VAL A 130 -1.44 -4.06 -4.54
C VAL A 130 -0.05 -4.24 -5.12
N VAL A 131 0.06 -4.44 -6.43
CA VAL A 131 1.33 -4.55 -7.15
C VAL A 131 1.42 -3.48 -8.21
N GLN A 132 2.49 -2.69 -8.21
CA GLN A 132 2.78 -1.71 -9.23
C GLN A 132 4.13 -2.00 -9.88
N SER A 133 4.13 -2.08 -11.20
CA SER A 133 5.35 -2.23 -12.03
C SER A 133 5.58 -1.04 -12.97
N GLY A 134 4.58 -0.18 -13.14
CA GLY A 134 4.63 1.04 -13.94
C GLY A 134 3.39 1.90 -13.69
N GLY A 135 3.13 2.86 -14.59
CA GLY A 135 2.00 3.79 -14.47
C GLY A 135 2.22 4.93 -13.48
N ASP A 136 1.25 5.84 -13.42
CA ASP A 136 1.22 7.00 -12.53
C ASP A 136 -0.02 6.92 -11.61
N ILE A 137 0.22 6.86 -10.31
CA ILE A 137 -0.83 6.65 -9.30
C ILE A 137 -0.74 7.75 -8.26
N SER A 138 -1.86 8.42 -7.98
CA SER A 138 -1.86 9.47 -6.96
C SER A 138 -1.66 8.88 -5.55
N HIS A 139 -2.45 7.89 -5.13
CA HIS A 139 -2.31 7.25 -3.82
C HIS A 139 -2.61 5.75 -3.85
N ILE A 140 -1.90 4.98 -3.03
CA ILE A 140 -2.16 3.56 -2.80
C ILE A 140 -2.49 3.33 -1.33
N VAL A 141 -3.57 2.61 -1.08
CA VAL A 141 -3.92 2.08 0.25
C VAL A 141 -4.11 0.56 0.11
N GLY A 142 -3.22 -0.24 0.72
CA GLY A 142 -3.26 -1.70 0.60
C GLY A 142 -4.59 -2.27 1.11
N GLY A 143 -5.09 -1.76 2.23
CA GLY A 143 -6.47 -1.99 2.68
C GLY A 143 -7.03 -0.78 3.43
N ASN A 144 -8.26 -0.39 3.14
CA ASN A 144 -8.97 0.68 3.84
C ASN A 144 -10.18 0.11 4.59
N ALA A 145 -10.27 0.40 5.89
CA ALA A 145 -11.41 0.03 6.72
C ALA A 145 -11.94 1.27 7.45
N GLU A 146 -13.22 1.57 7.25
CA GLU A 146 -13.90 2.73 7.85
C GLU A 146 -15.12 2.25 8.62
N SER A 147 -15.25 2.69 9.87
CA SER A 147 -16.36 2.33 10.74
C SER A 147 -17.03 3.50 11.44
N GLY A 148 -18.30 3.73 11.14
CA GLY A 148 -19.10 4.84 11.67
C GLY A 148 -19.42 4.77 13.18
N ARG A 149 -19.54 3.56 13.75
CA ARG A 149 -19.90 3.37 15.17
C ARG A 149 -19.07 2.37 15.95
N GLY A 150 -18.46 1.39 15.30
CA GLY A 150 -17.64 0.40 15.99
C GLY A 150 -16.19 0.42 15.55
N ARG A 151 -15.66 -0.75 15.19
CA ARG A 151 -14.23 -0.98 15.00
C ARG A 151 -13.88 -1.12 13.52
N ALA A 152 -12.76 -0.54 13.13
CA ALA A 152 -12.18 -0.70 11.80
C ALA A 152 -10.79 -1.32 11.88
N ARG A 153 -10.52 -2.34 11.05
CA ARG A 153 -9.23 -3.05 11.02
C ARG A 153 -8.74 -3.25 9.60
N ALA A 154 -7.57 -2.68 9.28
CA ALA A 154 -6.89 -2.81 8.01
C ALA A 154 -5.57 -3.59 8.19
N ASP A 155 -5.67 -4.92 8.28
CA ASP A 155 -4.56 -5.77 8.73
C ASP A 155 -3.98 -6.65 7.63
N SER A 156 -2.68 -6.93 7.69
CA SER A 156 -2.01 -7.93 6.84
C SER A 156 -2.12 -7.66 5.33
N ASN A 157 -2.20 -6.39 4.92
CA ASN A 157 -2.21 -6.01 3.51
C ASN A 157 -0.77 -5.85 2.99
N LEU A 158 -0.61 -6.07 1.69
CA LEU A 158 0.68 -6.09 1.00
C LEU A 158 0.67 -5.08 -0.14
N VAL A 159 1.64 -4.17 -0.16
CA VAL A 159 1.89 -3.27 -1.30
C VAL A 159 3.29 -3.53 -1.81
N ILE A 160 3.42 -3.81 -3.11
CA ILE A 160 4.69 -4.05 -3.80
C ILE A 160 4.82 -3.04 -4.94
N ILE A 161 5.89 -2.25 -4.95
CA ILE A 161 6.19 -1.28 -6.01
C ILE A 161 7.57 -1.57 -6.58
N ASN A 162 7.60 -1.95 -7.85
CA ASN A 162 8.82 -2.28 -8.59
C ASN A 162 9.14 -1.25 -9.68
N GLY A 163 8.24 -0.30 -9.93
CA GLY A 163 8.38 0.74 -10.95
C GLY A 163 7.18 1.70 -10.96
N GLY A 164 7.25 2.72 -11.82
CA GLY A 164 6.22 3.78 -11.93
C GLY A 164 6.42 4.95 -10.97
N THR A 165 5.44 5.84 -10.96
CA THR A 165 5.37 7.00 -10.05
C THR A 165 4.15 6.86 -9.16
N THR A 166 4.34 7.09 -7.86
CA THR A 166 3.25 7.08 -6.90
C THR A 166 3.36 8.23 -5.90
N GLY A 167 2.23 8.83 -5.52
CA GLY A 167 2.19 9.75 -4.40
C GLY A 167 2.37 9.03 -3.06
N THR A 168 1.37 9.05 -2.20
CA THR A 168 1.48 8.43 -0.87
C THR A 168 1.05 6.96 -0.92
N VAL A 169 1.84 6.11 -0.27
CA VAL A 169 1.58 4.69 -0.11
C VAL A 169 1.30 4.38 1.35
N ILE A 170 0.18 3.73 1.63
CA ILE A 170 -0.22 3.29 2.96
C ILE A 170 -0.48 1.79 2.91
N GLY A 171 0.22 1.00 3.72
CA GLY A 171 0.01 -0.46 3.75
C GLY A 171 -1.42 -0.83 4.17
N GLY A 172 -1.95 -0.18 5.21
CA GLY A 172 -3.36 -0.25 5.60
C GLY A 172 -3.82 0.99 6.36
N HIS A 173 -5.09 1.36 6.22
CA HIS A 173 -5.73 2.46 6.94
C HIS A 173 -6.97 2.00 7.69
N GLY A 174 -6.97 2.15 9.02
CA GLY A 174 -8.11 1.82 9.88
C GLY A 174 -8.67 3.05 10.58
N SER A 175 -9.92 3.40 10.28
CA SER A 175 -10.64 4.53 10.87
C SER A 175 -11.91 4.04 11.56
N GLY A 176 -11.92 3.97 12.88
CA GLY A 176 -13.07 3.45 13.63
C GLY A 176 -13.50 4.37 14.75
N TYR A 177 -14.81 4.47 14.99
CA TYR A 177 -15.33 5.27 16.09
C TYR A 177 -14.84 4.77 17.47
N LEU A 178 -14.88 3.45 17.70
CA LEU A 178 -14.37 2.83 18.91
C LEU A 178 -12.88 2.53 18.80
N ASP A 179 -12.48 1.69 17.85
CA ASP A 179 -11.06 1.38 17.64
C ASP A 179 -10.73 1.40 16.16
N GLY A 180 -9.60 2.01 15.81
CA GLY A 180 -9.01 1.96 14.48
C GLY A 180 -7.68 1.20 14.55
N ALA A 181 -7.48 0.21 13.68
CA ALA A 181 -6.25 -0.54 13.65
C ALA A 181 -5.75 -0.75 12.21
N ALA A 182 -4.44 -0.69 12.04
CA ALA A 182 -3.75 -1.09 10.83
C ALA A 182 -2.46 -1.82 11.21
N ARG A 183 -2.51 -3.15 11.30
CA ARG A 183 -1.41 -3.97 11.79
C ARG A 183 -0.89 -4.96 10.75
N TYR A 184 0.38 -5.35 10.89
CA TYR A 184 0.99 -6.40 10.07
C TYR A 184 0.99 -6.12 8.56
N ASN A 185 0.86 -4.86 8.17
CA ASN A 185 0.92 -4.49 6.76
C ASN A 185 2.39 -4.42 6.30
N LEU A 186 2.63 -4.77 5.05
CA LEU A 186 3.95 -4.73 4.43
C LEU A 186 3.92 -3.84 3.19
N VAL A 187 4.80 -2.83 3.16
CA VAL A 187 5.09 -2.05 1.96
C VAL A 187 6.50 -2.39 1.49
N SER A 188 6.65 -2.87 0.26
CA SER A 188 7.93 -3.21 -0.35
C SER A 188 8.17 -2.39 -1.62
N ILE A 189 9.27 -1.64 -1.64
CA ILE A 189 9.69 -0.80 -2.75
C ILE A 189 11.02 -1.35 -3.27
N SER A 190 11.07 -1.71 -4.55
CA SER A 190 12.30 -2.13 -5.24
C SER A 190 12.68 -1.24 -6.42
N GLY A 191 11.77 -0.35 -6.85
CA GLY A 191 11.98 0.59 -7.95
C GLY A 191 10.90 1.65 -8.01
N GLY A 192 11.01 2.57 -8.98
CA GLY A 192 10.08 3.68 -9.17
C GLY A 192 10.35 4.90 -8.28
N SER A 193 9.41 5.84 -8.27
CA SER A 193 9.44 7.06 -7.47
C SER A 193 8.18 7.14 -6.59
N VAL A 194 8.35 7.21 -5.28
CA VAL A 194 7.26 7.31 -4.30
C VAL A 194 7.38 8.64 -3.54
N THR A 195 6.26 9.30 -3.27
CA THR A 195 6.29 10.53 -2.46
C THR A 195 6.51 10.19 -1.00
N SER A 196 5.60 9.47 -0.36
CA SER A 196 5.70 9.13 1.08
C SER A 196 5.22 7.70 1.31
N ILE A 197 5.75 7.07 2.35
CA ILE A 197 5.42 5.68 2.71
C ILE A 197 4.97 5.63 4.17
N VAL A 198 3.85 4.96 4.41
CA VAL A 198 3.34 4.64 5.74
C VAL A 198 3.06 3.13 5.80
N GLY A 199 3.70 2.41 6.72
CA GLY A 199 3.48 0.97 6.87
C GLY A 199 2.04 0.67 7.26
N GLY A 200 1.49 1.37 8.25
CA GLY A 200 0.08 1.36 8.59
C GLY A 200 -0.37 2.66 9.25
N SER A 201 -1.64 3.00 9.06
CA SER A 201 -2.25 4.24 9.55
C SER A 201 -3.52 3.94 10.33
N ALA A 202 -3.69 4.56 11.50
CA ALA A 202 -4.89 4.38 12.31
C ALA A 202 -5.43 5.70 12.87
N THR A 203 -6.76 5.80 12.95
CA THR A 203 -7.46 6.92 13.60
C THR A 203 -8.67 6.41 14.37
N THR A 204 -9.05 7.12 15.43
CA THR A 204 -10.23 6.77 16.24
C THR A 204 -10.88 7.98 16.89
N THR A 205 -12.18 7.88 17.19
CA THR A 205 -12.87 8.92 17.94
C THR A 205 -12.83 8.69 19.46
N LYS A 206 -12.94 7.45 19.95
CA LYS A 206 -13.13 7.20 21.40
C LYS A 206 -12.17 6.21 22.04
N GLY A 207 -11.69 5.21 21.32
CA GLY A 207 -10.85 4.15 21.89
C GLY A 207 -9.41 4.30 21.43
N THR A 208 -8.87 3.25 20.80
CA THR A 208 -7.45 3.22 20.45
C THR A 208 -7.21 3.25 18.94
N ALA A 209 -6.32 4.13 18.50
CA ALA A 209 -5.68 4.09 17.20
C ALA A 209 -4.40 3.24 17.32
N ASP A 210 -4.36 2.11 16.61
CA ASP A 210 -3.24 1.17 16.66
C ASP A 210 -2.62 0.90 15.26
N ALA A 211 -1.44 1.45 15.03
CA ALA A 211 -0.63 1.28 13.82
C ALA A 211 0.66 0.48 14.11
N SER A 212 0.54 -0.65 14.80
CA SER A 212 1.67 -1.49 15.23
C SER A 212 2.00 -2.65 14.28
N PHE A 213 3.21 -3.20 14.41
CA PHE A 213 3.67 -4.40 13.70
C PHE A 213 3.73 -4.28 12.17
N ASN A 214 3.80 -3.07 11.64
CA ASN A 214 3.93 -2.85 10.20
C ASN A 214 5.39 -2.91 9.77
N ALA A 215 5.61 -3.29 8.51
CA ALA A 215 6.94 -3.41 7.91
C ALA A 215 7.03 -2.56 6.64
N VAL A 216 8.14 -1.83 6.50
CA VAL A 216 8.50 -1.13 5.27
C VAL A 216 9.86 -1.62 4.81
N LEU A 217 9.95 -2.07 3.56
CA LEU A 217 11.19 -2.50 2.91
C LEU A 217 11.47 -1.61 1.71
N VAL A 218 12.62 -0.93 1.70
CA VAL A 218 13.11 -0.16 0.56
C VAL A 218 14.42 -0.76 0.09
N ASN A 219 14.40 -1.32 -1.13
CA ASN A 219 15.51 -1.99 -1.79
C ASN A 219 15.78 -1.40 -3.19
N GLY A 220 15.41 -0.14 -3.40
CA GLY A 220 15.62 0.58 -4.65
C GLY A 220 14.62 1.72 -4.82
N GLY A 221 14.72 2.42 -5.94
CA GLY A 221 13.87 3.56 -6.26
C GLY A 221 14.21 4.84 -5.48
N ARG A 222 13.30 5.80 -5.55
CA ARG A 222 13.39 7.10 -4.86
C ARG A 222 12.18 7.34 -3.98
N VAL A 223 12.41 7.83 -2.76
CA VAL A 223 11.39 8.31 -1.82
C VAL A 223 11.67 9.77 -1.49
N SER A 224 10.83 10.69 -1.96
CA SER A 224 11.09 12.13 -1.80
C SER A 224 10.64 12.70 -0.44
N GLY A 225 9.66 12.05 0.19
CA GLY A 225 9.05 12.41 1.46
C GLY A 225 9.34 11.38 2.55
N ASN A 226 8.45 11.32 3.54
CA ASN A 226 8.71 10.58 4.78
C ASN A 226 8.45 9.09 4.63
N ILE A 227 9.23 8.29 5.38
CA ILE A 227 8.99 6.86 5.59
C ILE A 227 8.61 6.66 7.05
N ILE A 228 7.40 6.19 7.30
CA ILE A 228 6.84 6.04 8.64
C ILE A 228 6.38 4.59 8.83
N GLY A 229 6.87 3.92 9.88
CA GLY A 229 6.47 2.54 10.18
C GLY A 229 4.99 2.45 10.55
N GLY A 230 4.56 3.24 11.53
CA GLY A 230 3.16 3.38 11.93
C GLY A 230 2.77 4.82 12.21
N LEU A 231 1.65 5.26 11.66
CA LEU A 231 1.09 6.61 11.82
C LEU A 231 -0.24 6.56 12.58
N VAL A 232 -0.38 7.36 13.62
CA VAL A 232 -1.64 7.53 14.35
C VAL A 232 -2.13 8.98 14.27
N TYR A 233 -3.42 9.16 14.08
CA TYR A 233 -4.04 10.49 14.05
C TYR A 233 -4.60 10.84 15.42
N THR A 234 -4.32 12.04 15.92
CA THR A 234 -4.92 12.61 17.13
C THR A 234 -6.20 13.34 16.76
N SER A 235 -7.33 12.63 16.79
CA SER A 235 -8.66 13.14 16.41
C SER A 235 -9.54 13.54 17.59
N SER A 236 -9.24 13.09 18.80
CA SER A 236 -9.97 13.49 20.01
C SER A 236 -9.08 13.57 21.25
N THR A 237 -9.54 14.29 22.27
CA THR A 237 -8.88 14.33 23.57
C THR A 237 -9.14 13.03 24.33
N GLY A 238 -8.07 12.37 24.80
CA GLY A 238 -8.17 11.14 25.61
C GLY A 238 -8.20 9.82 24.81
N GLN A 239 -8.04 9.84 23.49
CA GLN A 239 -7.83 8.61 22.72
C GLN A 239 -6.52 7.91 23.08
N GLY A 240 -6.50 6.58 22.98
CA GLY A 240 -5.28 5.80 23.02
C GLY A 240 -4.54 5.85 21.68
N SER A 241 -3.23 6.04 21.71
CA SER A 241 -2.37 6.04 20.51
C SER A 241 -1.27 5.01 20.68
N THR A 242 -1.23 4.01 19.80
CA THR A 242 -0.22 2.94 19.80
C THR A 242 0.36 2.74 18.40
N ALA A 243 1.68 2.80 18.28
CA ALA A 243 2.38 2.50 17.03
C ALA A 243 3.74 1.87 17.39
N ARG A 244 3.70 0.59 17.75
CA ARG A 244 4.83 -0.16 18.31
C ARG A 244 5.25 -1.30 17.40
N TYR A 245 6.48 -1.77 17.60
CA TYR A 245 7.04 -2.94 16.91
C TYR A 245 7.01 -2.83 15.39
N ASN A 246 7.07 -1.60 14.86
CA ASN A 246 7.20 -1.38 13.43
C ASN A 246 8.66 -1.58 13.00
N ALA A 247 8.86 -2.10 11.80
CA ALA A 247 10.18 -2.36 11.25
C ALA A 247 10.36 -1.62 9.92
N ILE A 248 11.43 -0.83 9.80
CA ILE A 248 11.83 -0.22 8.53
C ILE A 248 13.16 -0.83 8.13
N THR A 249 13.24 -1.35 6.92
CA THR A 249 14.45 -1.95 6.35
C THR A 249 14.85 -1.18 5.11
N LEU A 250 16.05 -0.61 5.13
CA LEU A 250 16.64 0.13 4.02
C LEU A 250 17.88 -0.63 3.54
N VAL A 251 17.88 -0.98 2.26
CA VAL A 251 18.99 -1.70 1.62
C VAL A 251 19.73 -0.76 0.68
N GLN A 252 19.00 -0.17 -0.27
CA GLN A 252 19.50 0.77 -1.27
C GLN A 252 18.36 1.66 -1.78
N GLY A 253 18.70 2.73 -2.49
CA GLY A 253 17.75 3.70 -3.03
C GLY A 253 18.09 5.13 -2.61
N GLN A 254 17.25 6.09 -3.00
CA GLN A 254 17.36 7.49 -2.61
C GLN A 254 16.23 7.84 -1.64
N ILE A 255 16.57 8.40 -0.48
CA ILE A 255 15.60 8.79 0.55
C ILE A 255 15.89 10.22 0.94
N ASP A 256 15.01 11.12 0.49
CA ASP A 256 15.21 12.55 0.72
C ASP A 256 14.55 13.02 2.02
N GLY A 257 13.48 12.34 2.46
CA GLY A 257 12.70 12.73 3.64
C GLY A 257 13.17 12.09 4.95
N GLN A 258 12.29 12.17 5.95
CA GLN A 258 12.56 11.72 7.32
C GLN A 258 12.13 10.24 7.48
N VAL A 259 12.80 9.52 8.37
CA VAL A 259 12.53 8.10 8.63
C VAL A 259 12.12 7.92 10.10
N TYR A 260 10.87 7.55 10.33
CA TYR A 260 10.28 7.40 11.66
C TYR A 260 9.76 5.99 11.89
N GLY A 261 10.18 5.34 12.98
CA GLY A 261 9.58 4.06 13.39
C GLY A 261 8.09 4.18 13.67
N SER A 262 7.69 5.32 14.21
CA SER A 262 6.30 5.69 14.43
C SER A 262 6.13 7.19 14.58
N ALA A 263 4.99 7.71 14.16
CA ALA A 263 4.66 9.13 14.29
C ALA A 263 3.19 9.33 14.66
N GLN A 264 2.88 10.53 15.14
CA GLN A 264 1.54 11.02 15.36
C GLN A 264 1.30 12.28 14.51
N THR A 265 0.06 12.50 14.10
CA THR A 265 -0.34 13.70 13.34
C THR A 265 -1.73 14.17 13.72
N ASP A 266 -2.04 15.44 13.46
CA ASP A 266 -3.33 16.06 13.71
C ASP A 266 -4.35 15.77 12.60
N SER A 267 -5.64 16.08 12.84
CA SER A 267 -6.73 15.79 11.89
C SER A 267 -6.73 16.55 10.54
N PRO A 268 -5.81 17.48 10.23
CA PRO A 268 -5.49 17.88 8.85
C PRO A 268 -4.15 17.34 8.33
N GLY A 269 -3.41 16.55 9.11
CA GLY A 269 -2.13 15.94 8.71
C GLY A 269 -0.99 16.95 8.54
N GLN A 270 -1.10 18.16 9.12
CA GLN A 270 -0.15 19.25 8.86
C GLN A 270 1.13 19.11 9.66
N LEU A 271 1.05 18.53 10.87
CA LEU A 271 2.22 18.29 11.70
C LEU A 271 2.40 16.79 11.94
N VAL A 272 3.49 16.23 11.42
CA VAL A 272 3.89 14.85 11.70
C VAL A 272 5.02 14.88 12.71
N SER A 273 4.75 14.39 13.92
CA SER A 273 5.73 14.34 15.01
C SER A 273 6.10 12.89 15.34
N PRO A 274 7.40 12.54 15.43
CA PRO A 274 7.79 11.19 15.83
C PRO A 274 7.34 10.89 17.27
N LEU A 275 6.88 9.67 17.50
CA LEU A 275 6.55 9.19 18.85
C LEU A 275 7.83 8.80 19.63
N PRO A 276 7.77 8.72 20.97
CA PRO A 276 8.93 8.33 21.77
C PRO A 276 9.53 6.98 21.36
N ALA A 277 10.85 6.92 21.25
CA ALA A 277 11.58 5.68 20.94
C ALA A 277 11.61 4.68 22.11
N ALA A 278 11.51 5.15 23.36
CA ALA A 278 11.58 4.28 24.53
C ALA A 278 10.31 3.42 24.66
N GLY A 279 10.48 2.10 24.75
CA GLY A 279 9.37 1.16 24.86
C GLY A 279 8.51 1.05 23.61
N SER A 280 8.99 1.54 22.46
CA SER A 280 8.28 1.43 21.19
C SER A 280 8.45 0.05 20.55
N GLY A 281 9.58 -0.62 20.78
CA GLY A 281 9.95 -1.86 20.09
C GLY A 281 10.23 -1.68 18.60
N ASN A 282 10.19 -0.46 18.07
CA ASN A 282 10.42 -0.19 16.65
C ASN A 282 11.88 -0.43 16.27
N SER A 283 12.11 -0.93 15.06
CA SER A 283 13.44 -1.24 14.54
C SER A 283 13.72 -0.56 13.21
N LEU A 284 14.94 -0.03 13.06
CA LEU A 284 15.51 0.39 11.78
C LEU A 284 16.62 -0.60 11.41
N ASN A 285 16.50 -1.22 10.25
CA ASN A 285 17.49 -2.14 9.70
C ASN A 285 18.15 -1.49 8.49
N LEU A 286 19.45 -1.24 8.57
CA LEU A 286 20.27 -0.73 7.47
C LEU A 286 21.13 -1.86 6.95
N LEU A 287 20.71 -2.46 5.83
CA LEU A 287 21.32 -3.69 5.31
C LEU A 287 22.16 -3.37 4.08
N GLY A 288 23.45 -3.10 4.27
CA GLY A 288 24.33 -2.66 3.19
C GLY A 288 24.08 -1.22 2.72
N TRP A 289 23.22 -0.48 3.43
CA TRP A 289 22.92 0.92 3.16
C TRP A 289 24.15 1.80 3.33
N GLN A 290 24.34 2.73 2.39
CA GLN A 290 25.28 3.85 2.52
C GLN A 290 24.61 5.11 2.03
N GLY A 291 24.68 6.18 2.81
CA GLY A 291 24.18 7.49 2.37
C GLY A 291 23.74 8.40 3.51
N THR A 292 22.98 9.42 3.13
CA THR A 292 22.45 10.43 4.06
C THR A 292 20.96 10.19 4.30
N LEU A 293 20.54 10.25 5.56
CA LEU A 293 19.13 10.35 5.94
C LEU A 293 18.90 11.71 6.60
N ARG A 294 17.82 12.38 6.23
CA ARG A 294 17.52 13.73 6.74
C ARG A 294 17.36 13.76 8.25
N ARG A 295 16.58 12.81 8.78
CA ARG A 295 16.32 12.61 10.20
C ARG A 295 15.86 11.18 10.45
N VAL A 296 16.31 10.60 11.55
CA VAL A 296 15.90 9.28 12.03
C VAL A 296 15.39 9.41 13.46
N ALA A 297 14.16 8.93 13.72
CA ALA A 297 13.56 9.00 15.05
C ALA A 297 12.57 7.85 15.32
N ALA A 298 12.14 7.73 16.58
CA ALA A 298 11.13 6.77 17.05
C ALA A 298 11.54 5.29 16.94
N PHE A 299 12.86 5.01 16.88
CA PHE A 299 13.41 3.65 16.87
C PHE A 299 14.04 3.28 18.21
N GLN A 300 13.58 2.15 18.76
CA GLN A 300 14.21 1.54 19.92
C GLN A 300 15.46 0.75 19.52
N TYR A 301 15.41 0.08 18.37
CA TYR A 301 16.48 -0.78 17.87
C TYR A 301 17.01 -0.27 16.53
N LEU A 302 18.34 -0.29 16.37
CA LEU A 302 19.03 -0.01 15.12
C LEU A 302 19.93 -1.20 14.81
N ASN A 303 19.70 -1.84 13.67
CA ASN A 303 20.45 -3.01 13.21
C ASN A 303 21.21 -2.62 11.95
N LEU A 304 22.52 -2.86 11.95
CA LEU A 304 23.41 -2.45 10.87
C LEU A 304 24.10 -3.70 10.30
N ALA A 305 23.93 -3.95 9.01
CA ALA A 305 24.77 -4.88 8.26
C ALA A 305 25.67 -4.08 7.33
N LEU A 306 26.98 -4.23 7.48
CA LEU A 306 27.95 -3.43 6.75
C LEU A 306 27.91 -3.78 5.25
N PRO A 307 28.00 -2.79 4.36
CA PRO A 307 28.17 -3.01 2.93
C PRO A 307 29.48 -3.72 2.62
N ASN A 308 29.49 -4.49 1.53
CA ASN A 308 30.71 -5.15 1.05
C ASN A 308 31.78 -4.12 0.69
N GLY A 309 33.02 -4.37 1.15
CA GLY A 309 34.17 -3.53 0.83
C GLY A 309 34.36 -2.29 1.73
N MET A 310 33.49 -2.08 2.72
CA MET A 310 33.66 -1.02 3.71
C MET A 310 34.94 -1.22 4.54
N ARG A 311 35.72 -0.16 4.70
CA ARG A 311 37.00 -0.11 5.43
C ARG A 311 36.86 0.67 6.73
N SER A 312 37.86 0.53 7.61
CA SER A 312 37.93 1.36 8.81
C SER A 312 38.05 2.84 8.42
N GLY A 313 37.21 3.68 9.02
CA GLY A 313 37.12 5.11 8.71
C GLY A 313 36.05 5.49 7.70
N ASP A 314 35.46 4.53 6.99
CA ASP A 314 34.35 4.79 6.07
C ASP A 314 33.07 5.16 6.84
N THR A 315 32.25 6.04 6.25
CA THR A 315 30.99 6.49 6.82
C THR A 315 29.83 5.64 6.30
N LEU A 316 29.12 4.94 7.20
CA LEU A 316 27.92 4.16 6.86
C LEU A 316 26.68 5.05 6.66
N LEU A 317 26.45 5.97 7.60
CA LEU A 317 25.25 6.78 7.66
C LEU A 317 25.61 8.20 8.07
N THR A 318 25.20 9.15 7.25
CA THR A 318 25.21 10.57 7.59
C THR A 318 23.79 10.98 7.99
N LEU A 319 23.65 11.67 9.11
CA LEU A 319 22.38 12.25 9.53
C LEU A 319 22.37 13.75 9.20
N GLY A 320 21.24 14.23 8.66
CA GLY A 320 21.06 15.62 8.30
C GLY A 320 20.91 16.56 9.51
N ASN A 321 20.85 17.87 9.22
CA ASN A 321 20.82 18.93 10.23
C ASN A 321 19.51 18.97 11.05
N GLU A 322 18.48 18.24 10.64
CA GLU A 322 17.22 18.10 11.37
C GLU A 322 17.27 17.00 12.45
N GLN A 323 18.41 16.32 12.61
CA GLN A 323 18.57 15.28 13.62
C GLN A 323 18.58 15.87 15.04
N GLU A 324 17.63 15.45 15.86
CA GLU A 324 17.52 15.85 17.27
C GLU A 324 18.12 14.78 18.21
N ALA A 325 18.73 15.23 19.32
CA ALA A 325 19.31 14.35 20.34
C ALA A 325 18.22 13.51 21.05
N GLY A 326 18.52 12.25 21.36
CA GLY A 326 17.64 11.36 22.13
C GLY A 326 16.44 10.77 21.37
N THR A 327 16.30 11.08 20.08
CA THR A 327 15.18 10.60 19.22
C THR A 327 15.36 9.16 18.71
N CYS A 328 16.56 8.61 18.84
CA CYS A 328 16.88 7.19 18.66
C CYS A 328 17.48 6.63 19.94
N ARG A 329 17.01 5.47 20.39
CA ARG A 329 17.48 4.84 21.64
C ARG A 329 18.49 3.72 21.44
N ALA A 330 18.88 3.45 20.20
CA ALA A 330 19.91 2.47 19.87
C ALA A 330 21.11 2.67 20.81
N ALA A 331 21.48 1.57 21.48
CA ALA A 331 22.52 1.47 22.48
C ALA A 331 23.61 2.50 22.24
N ARG A 332 23.82 3.42 23.19
CA ARG A 332 24.99 4.32 23.23
C ARG A 332 25.48 4.74 21.82
N CYS A 333 25.15 5.95 21.36
CA CYS A 333 26.07 6.70 20.48
C CYS A 333 27.38 7.07 21.22
N ALA A 334 27.92 6.14 21.99
CA ALA A 334 29.18 6.13 22.68
C ALA A 334 29.77 4.75 22.44
N SER A 335 30.63 4.71 21.42
CA SER A 335 31.80 3.84 21.30
C SER A 335 31.64 2.35 21.68
N TRP A 336 31.97 1.49 20.71
CA TRP A 336 32.93 0.37 20.78
C TRP A 336 32.60 -0.61 19.62
N ALA A 337 33.57 -1.18 18.89
CA ALA A 337 34.88 -1.66 19.34
C ALA A 337 35.97 -1.56 18.24
N PRO A 338 37.12 -2.23 18.40
CA PRO A 338 38.45 -1.70 18.74
C PRO A 338 39.25 -1.09 17.56
N TRP A 339 38.59 -0.59 16.51
CA TRP A 339 39.28 0.01 15.36
C TRP A 339 38.46 1.18 14.77
N GLY A 340 38.40 2.29 15.51
CA GLY A 340 38.41 3.64 14.92
C GLY A 340 37.21 4.17 14.14
N ALA A 341 36.03 3.56 14.13
CA ALA A 341 34.86 4.17 13.46
C ALA A 341 34.17 5.22 14.35
N ARG A 342 34.24 6.50 13.96
CA ARG A 342 33.49 7.61 14.58
C ARG A 342 32.19 7.86 13.80
N ALA A 343 31.05 7.79 14.46
CA ALA A 343 29.87 8.51 14.01
C ALA A 343 30.06 9.99 14.38
N CYS A 344 30.50 10.81 13.42
CA CYS A 344 30.60 12.25 13.61
C CYS A 344 29.22 12.89 13.42
N ALA A 345 28.57 13.27 14.51
CA ALA A 345 27.57 14.33 14.47
C ALA A 345 28.32 15.68 14.53
N SER A 346 28.66 16.26 13.37
CA SER A 346 29.18 17.61 13.31
C SER A 346 28.04 18.62 13.31
N GLY A 347 27.44 18.86 14.48
CA GLY A 347 26.62 20.04 14.73
C GLY A 347 27.48 21.11 15.39
N THR A 348 28.11 21.98 14.60
CA THR A 348 28.73 23.20 15.12
C THR A 348 27.64 24.20 15.49
N GLY A 349 27.12 24.08 16.71
CA GLY A 349 26.40 25.17 17.38
C GLY A 349 27.41 26.04 18.12
N THR A 350 27.73 27.20 17.55
CA THR A 350 28.45 28.25 18.26
C THR A 350 27.58 28.83 19.38
N ARG A 351 28.25 29.06 20.52
CA ARG A 351 27.86 29.68 21.80
C ARG A 351 26.60 30.54 21.83
#